data_AF-A0A1V2A9J7-F1
#
_entry.id   AF-A0A1V2A9J7-F1
#
_cell.length_a   1.000
_cell.length_b   1.000
_cell.length_c   1.000
_cell.angle_alpha   90.00
_cell.angle_beta   90.00
_cell.angle_gamma   90.00
#
_symmetry.space_group_name_H-M   'P 1'
#
loop_
_entity.id
_entity.type
_entity.pdbx_description
1 polymer ?
#
loop_
_entity_poly.entity_id
_entity_poly.type
_entity_poly.pdbx_seq_one_letter_code
_entity_poly.pdbx_strand_id
1 'polypeptide(L)'
;MIKDIVHLQNRNIFWKQNADQMNQSINIAKLNVRKSAMKKSGHDLYAVFLSDDLLYCRWSLAPSTLKAAFHCGKPLNSEILDLRIFDITDIYFNGVNAHSVTCIKVSKDDQFWTIKGLKRNRSYICELGFLTEDYRFFPILQSHPIHTPFQSTEDYVQRLPDVEQYYQLPACFLPWIEHPDAVVDS
;
A
#
# COMPACT_ATOMS: atom_id res chain seq x y z
N MET A 1 11.69 5.00 -48.87
CA MET A 1 10.58 5.97 -48.94
C MET A 1 9.21 5.33 -48.65
N ILE A 2 8.73 4.34 -49.42
CA ILE A 2 7.42 3.69 -49.14
C ILE A 2 7.47 2.73 -47.93
N LYS A 3 8.57 1.98 -47.73
CA LYS A 3 8.75 1.09 -46.57
C LYS A 3 8.78 1.84 -45.23
N ASP A 4 9.29 3.06 -45.23
CA ASP A 4 9.43 3.90 -44.02
C ASP A 4 8.08 4.46 -43.57
N ILE A 5 7.18 4.78 -44.51
CA ILE A 5 5.83 5.28 -44.22
C ILE A 5 4.96 4.17 -43.61
N VAL A 6 5.05 2.95 -44.13
CA VAL A 6 4.33 1.78 -43.57
C VAL A 6 4.82 1.46 -42.16
N HIS A 7 6.13 1.53 -41.91
CA HIS A 7 6.69 1.36 -40.56
C HIS A 7 6.23 2.43 -39.56
N LEU A 8 6.10 3.69 -39.99
CA LEU A 8 5.61 4.78 -39.15
C LEU A 8 4.12 4.64 -38.82
N GLN A 9 3.29 4.21 -39.78
CA GLN A 9 1.87 3.94 -39.54
C GLN A 9 1.65 2.76 -38.59
N ASN A 10 2.41 1.68 -38.76
CA ASN A 10 2.35 0.52 -37.87
C ASN A 10 2.78 0.86 -36.44
N ARG A 11 3.80 1.72 -36.27
CA ARG A 11 4.19 2.22 -34.94
C ARG A 11 3.11 3.09 -34.30
N ASN A 12 2.44 3.95 -35.07
CA ASN A 12 1.38 4.82 -34.56
C ASN A 12 0.16 4.01 -34.09
N ILE A 13 -0.17 2.92 -34.81
CA ILE A 13 -1.23 1.98 -34.41
C ILE A 13 -0.84 1.22 -33.13
N PHE A 14 0.41 0.77 -33.02
CA PHE A 14 0.94 0.09 -31.84
C PHE A 14 0.88 0.97 -30.58
N TRP A 15 1.27 2.25 -30.69
CA TRP A 15 1.20 3.18 -29.55
C TRP A 15 -0.24 3.50 -29.14
N LYS A 16 -1.19 3.59 -30.08
CA LYS A 16 -2.61 3.75 -29.75
C LYS A 16 -3.18 2.52 -29.05
N GLN A 17 -2.89 1.33 -29.56
CA GLN A 17 -3.34 0.08 -28.94
C GLN A 17 -2.75 -0.10 -27.52
N ASN A 18 -1.48 0.22 -27.33
CA ASN A 18 -0.85 0.19 -26.00
C ASN A 18 -1.44 1.26 -25.06
N ALA A 19 -1.70 2.47 -25.55
CA ALA A 19 -2.32 3.52 -24.75
C ALA A 19 -3.76 3.15 -24.33
N ASP A 20 -4.52 2.53 -25.23
CA ASP A 20 -5.87 2.04 -24.96
C ASP A 20 -5.85 0.87 -23.97
N GLN A 21 -4.91 -0.07 -24.10
CA GLN A 21 -4.70 -1.17 -23.17
C GLN A 21 -4.26 -0.67 -21.78
N MET A 22 -3.39 0.34 -21.71
CA MET A 22 -3.00 1.00 -20.46
C MET A 22 -4.20 1.74 -19.84
N ASN A 23 -5.00 2.46 -20.62
CA ASN A 23 -6.21 3.13 -20.12
C ASN A 23 -7.26 2.13 -19.64
N GLN A 24 -7.43 0.99 -20.32
CA GLN A 24 -8.29 -0.10 -19.86
C GLN A 24 -7.78 -0.68 -18.54
N SER A 25 -6.48 -0.94 -18.42
CA SER A 25 -5.84 -1.41 -17.19
C SER A 25 -6.01 -0.42 -16.03
N ILE A 26 -5.84 0.88 -16.29
CA ILE A 26 -6.08 1.97 -15.34
C ILE A 26 -7.55 2.03 -14.92
N ASN A 27 -8.49 1.89 -15.87
CA ASN A 27 -9.92 1.91 -15.58
C ASN A 27 -10.35 0.67 -14.78
N ILE A 28 -9.77 -0.50 -15.08
CA ILE A 28 -9.97 -1.73 -14.31
C ILE A 28 -9.39 -1.57 -12.90
N ALA A 29 -8.19 -0.99 -12.75
CA ALA A 29 -7.61 -0.67 -11.45
C ALA A 29 -8.51 0.30 -10.67
N LYS A 30 -8.99 1.39 -11.29
CA LYS A 30 -9.97 2.33 -10.71
C LYS A 30 -11.28 1.64 -10.33
N LEU A 31 -11.79 0.74 -11.16
CA LEU A 31 -13.01 -0.05 -10.91
C LEU A 31 -12.80 -1.04 -9.77
N ASN A 32 -11.65 -1.68 -9.68
CA ASN A 32 -11.33 -2.63 -8.62
C ASN A 32 -11.09 -1.90 -7.30
N VAL A 33 -10.44 -0.73 -7.31
CA VAL A 33 -10.37 0.19 -6.16
C VAL A 33 -11.76 0.63 -5.73
N ARG A 34 -12.65 0.99 -6.67
CA ARG A 34 -14.06 1.32 -6.38
C ARG A 34 -14.86 0.14 -5.84
N LYS A 35 -14.66 -1.07 -6.37
CA LYS A 35 -15.34 -2.30 -5.91
C LYS A 35 -14.82 -2.75 -4.55
N SER A 36 -13.52 -2.62 -4.28
CA SER A 36 -12.95 -2.87 -2.94
C SER A 36 -13.34 -1.79 -1.93
N ALA A 37 -13.62 -0.55 -2.39
CA ALA A 37 -14.20 0.50 -1.57
C ALA A 37 -15.69 0.25 -1.25
N MET A 38 -16.36 -0.64 -1.99
CA MET A 38 -17.79 -0.92 -1.86
C MET A 38 -18.06 -2.25 -1.13
N LYS A 39 -17.30 -2.52 -0.07
CA LYS A 39 -17.69 -3.42 1.03
C LYS A 39 -16.73 -3.25 2.22
N LYS A 40 -16.82 -2.15 2.96
CA LYS A 40 -16.06 -2.00 4.20
C LYS A 40 -16.87 -1.24 5.25
N SER A 41 -16.80 -1.72 6.49
CA SER A 41 -17.07 -0.97 7.71
C SER A 41 -16.61 0.48 7.55
N GLY A 42 -17.30 1.48 8.12
CA GLY A 42 -17.00 2.91 7.95
C GLY A 42 -15.60 3.40 8.40
N HIS A 43 -14.67 2.48 8.62
CA HIS A 43 -13.28 2.69 9.01
C HIS A 43 -12.36 1.97 8.03
N ASP A 44 -11.46 2.71 7.37
CA ASP A 44 -10.48 2.17 6.44
C ASP A 44 -9.20 3.01 6.44
N LEU A 45 -8.07 2.39 6.17
CA LEU A 45 -6.82 3.06 5.83
C LEU A 45 -6.36 2.54 4.46
N TYR A 46 -6.22 3.45 3.51
CA TYR A 46 -5.85 3.18 2.13
C TYR A 46 -4.59 3.96 1.79
N ALA A 47 -3.62 3.27 1.20
CA ALA A 47 -2.35 3.84 0.80
C ALA A 47 -2.08 3.49 -0.67
N VAL A 48 -1.55 4.44 -1.45
CA VAL A 48 -1.22 4.23 -2.86
C VAL A 48 -0.09 5.16 -3.29
N PHE A 49 0.85 4.65 -4.08
CA PHE A 49 1.90 5.44 -4.69
C PHE A 49 1.34 6.29 -5.85
N LEU A 50 1.57 7.60 -5.79
CA LEU A 50 1.27 8.54 -6.86
C LEU A 50 2.46 8.74 -7.81
N SER A 51 3.68 8.56 -7.28
CA SER A 51 4.93 8.46 -8.04
C SER A 51 5.84 7.40 -7.40
N ASP A 52 7.08 7.30 -7.87
CA ASP A 52 8.12 6.42 -7.37
C ASP A 52 8.51 6.65 -5.88
N ASP A 53 8.32 7.86 -5.36
CA ASP A 53 8.68 8.21 -3.97
C ASP A 53 7.55 8.92 -3.20
N LEU A 54 6.41 9.19 -3.85
CA LEU A 54 5.26 9.89 -3.26
C LEU A 54 4.15 8.92 -2.93
N LEU A 55 3.94 8.70 -1.65
CA LEU A 55 2.85 7.92 -1.11
C LEU A 55 1.68 8.82 -0.71
N TYR A 56 0.48 8.48 -1.16
CA TYR A 56 -0.77 9.07 -0.69
C TYR A 56 -1.47 8.10 0.25
N CYS A 57 -1.73 8.54 1.48
CA CYS A 57 -2.49 7.80 2.48
C CYS A 57 -3.79 8.54 2.77
N ARG A 58 -4.92 7.84 2.72
CA ARG A 58 -6.24 8.33 3.14
C ARG A 58 -6.81 7.37 4.16
N TRP A 59 -7.48 7.90 5.16
CA TRP A 59 -8.26 7.09 6.10
C TRP A 59 -9.67 7.64 6.30
N SER A 60 -10.56 6.75 6.68
CA SER A 60 -11.82 7.05 7.33
C SER A 60 -11.77 6.43 8.71
N LEU A 61 -12.08 7.20 9.75
CA LEU A 61 -12.18 6.69 11.11
C LEU A 61 -13.42 7.30 11.76
N ALA A 62 -14.50 6.51 11.90
CA ALA A 62 -15.67 7.01 12.59
C ALA A 62 -15.38 7.29 14.08
N PRO A 63 -15.98 8.36 14.65
CA PRO A 63 -15.68 8.82 16.02
C PRO A 63 -15.92 7.77 17.11
N SER A 64 -16.87 6.85 16.91
CA SER A 64 -17.17 5.77 17.85
C SER A 64 -15.98 4.82 18.03
N THR A 65 -15.30 4.45 16.95
CA THR A 65 -14.13 3.57 16.98
C THR A 65 -12.94 4.26 17.60
N LEU A 66 -12.73 5.54 17.32
CA LEU A 66 -11.68 6.33 17.99
C LEU A 66 -11.95 6.41 19.50
N LYS A 67 -13.19 6.68 19.91
CA LYS A 67 -13.59 6.73 21.32
C LYS A 67 -13.41 5.38 22.02
N ALA A 68 -13.76 4.28 21.34
CA ALA A 68 -13.54 2.92 21.85
C ALA A 68 -12.04 2.61 21.99
N ALA A 69 -11.22 2.97 20.99
CA ALA A 69 -9.78 2.81 21.05
C ALA A 69 -9.16 3.59 22.22
N PHE A 70 -9.61 4.83 22.46
CA PHE A 70 -9.18 5.64 23.62
C PHE A 70 -9.61 5.04 24.97
N HIS A 71 -10.68 4.23 25.02
CA HIS A 71 -11.02 3.46 26.22
C HIS A 71 -10.09 2.27 26.42
N CYS A 72 -9.68 1.59 25.34
CA CYS A 72 -8.75 0.46 25.40
C CYS A 72 -7.31 0.89 25.72
N GLY A 73 -6.89 2.06 25.23
CA GLY A 73 -5.60 2.66 25.53
C GLY A 73 -5.75 4.16 25.70
N LYS A 74 -5.39 4.71 26.86
CA LYS A 74 -5.48 6.15 27.10
C LYS A 74 -4.46 6.88 26.23
N PRO A 75 -4.87 7.81 25.36
CA PRO A 75 -3.94 8.55 24.53
C PRO A 75 -3.14 9.56 25.35
N LEU A 76 -1.85 9.71 25.04
CA LEU A 76 -1.00 10.77 25.59
C LEU A 76 -1.51 12.16 25.19
N ASN A 77 -2.08 12.29 23.99
CA ASN A 77 -2.75 13.49 23.50
C ASN A 77 -3.92 13.08 22.59
N SER A 78 -5.15 13.45 22.95
CA SER A 78 -6.36 13.07 22.20
C SER A 78 -6.49 13.76 20.85
N GLU A 79 -5.77 14.86 20.63
CA GLU A 79 -5.83 15.66 19.40
C GLU A 79 -4.84 15.21 18.34
N ILE A 80 -3.89 14.33 18.70
CA ILE A 80 -2.80 13.89 17.84
C ILE A 80 -2.87 12.38 17.63
N LEU A 81 -2.81 12.00 16.36
CA LEU A 81 -2.61 10.62 15.93
C LEU A 81 -1.19 10.46 15.34
N ASP A 82 -0.76 9.21 15.28
CA ASP A 82 0.51 8.79 14.70
C ASP A 82 0.21 7.96 13.44
N LEU A 83 0.57 8.49 12.27
CA LEU A 83 0.65 7.74 11.03
C LEU A 83 2.05 7.14 10.92
N ARG A 84 2.14 5.81 10.96
CA ARG A 84 3.39 5.06 10.87
C ARG A 84 3.49 4.34 9.54
N ILE A 85 4.65 4.42 8.91
CA ILE A 85 4.95 3.74 7.66
C ILE A 85 6.10 2.78 7.93
N PHE A 86 5.84 1.48 7.80
CA PHE A 86 6.78 0.41 8.06
C PHE A 86 7.35 -0.10 6.74
N ASP A 87 8.67 -0.12 6.60
CA ASP A 87 9.36 -0.86 5.53
C ASP A 87 9.39 -2.33 5.92
N ILE A 88 8.63 -3.14 5.20
CA ILE A 88 8.42 -4.56 5.48
C ILE A 88 8.90 -5.43 4.32
N THR A 89 9.75 -4.86 3.46
CA THR A 89 10.31 -5.51 2.29
C THR A 89 10.89 -6.88 2.63
N ASP A 90 10.39 -7.93 1.99
CA ASP A 90 10.90 -9.29 2.08
C ASP A 90 10.86 -9.89 3.51
N ILE A 91 9.95 -9.40 4.37
CA ILE A 91 9.71 -9.94 5.71
C ILE A 91 8.22 -10.19 6.00
N TYR A 92 7.96 -11.17 6.87
CA TYR A 92 6.65 -11.37 7.47
C TYR A 92 6.48 -10.41 8.65
N PHE A 93 5.58 -9.43 8.51
CA PHE A 93 5.51 -8.29 9.44
C PHE A 93 4.66 -8.59 10.68
N ASN A 94 5.30 -8.55 11.85
CA ASN A 94 4.66 -8.84 13.14
C ASN A 94 4.36 -7.60 13.99
N GLY A 95 4.38 -6.41 13.40
CA GLY A 95 4.16 -5.14 14.10
C GLY A 95 5.43 -4.46 14.64
N VAL A 96 6.54 -5.20 14.79
CA VAL A 96 7.77 -4.66 15.43
C VAL A 96 9.07 -4.95 14.68
N ASN A 97 9.06 -5.86 13.70
CA ASN A 97 10.25 -6.33 12.99
C ASN A 97 10.54 -5.59 11.66
N ALA A 98 9.91 -4.44 11.42
CA ALA A 98 10.14 -3.65 10.21
C ALA A 98 11.61 -3.21 10.07
N HIS A 99 12.10 -3.15 8.84
CA HIS A 99 13.44 -2.65 8.53
C HIS A 99 13.62 -1.19 8.90
N SER A 100 12.56 -0.39 8.74
CA SER A 100 12.52 0.99 9.20
C SER A 100 11.09 1.44 9.44
N VAL A 101 10.93 2.45 10.29
CA VAL A 101 9.62 3.04 10.60
C VAL A 101 9.72 4.55 10.47
N THR A 102 8.83 5.14 9.67
CA THR A 102 8.64 6.59 9.59
C THR A 102 7.37 6.95 10.35
N CYS A 103 7.47 7.87 11.32
CA CYS A 103 6.34 8.30 12.13
C CYS A 103 6.00 9.76 11.82
N ILE A 104 4.73 10.03 11.54
CA ILE A 104 4.21 11.37 11.24
C ILE A 104 3.10 11.66 12.25
N LYS A 105 3.18 12.80 12.94
CA LYS A 105 2.09 13.28 13.78
C LYS A 105 1.06 13.97 12.89
N VAL A 106 -0.20 13.54 13.00
CA VAL A 106 -1.34 14.11 12.26
C VAL A 106 -2.42 14.52 13.25
N SER A 107 -3.25 15.49 12.88
CA SER A 107 -4.43 15.84 13.67
C SER A 107 -5.43 14.68 13.65
N LYS A 108 -6.19 14.51 14.73
CA LYS A 108 -7.32 13.56 14.74
C LYS A 108 -8.39 13.87 13.67
N ASP A 109 -8.43 15.14 13.23
CA ASP A 109 -9.40 15.63 12.24
C ASP A 109 -8.87 15.49 10.79
N ASP A 110 -7.58 15.20 10.62
CA ASP A 110 -7.01 14.90 9.31
C ASP A 110 -7.59 13.59 8.77
N GLN A 111 -7.71 13.50 7.44
CA GLN A 111 -8.24 12.32 6.75
C GLN A 111 -7.27 11.78 5.70
N PHE A 112 -6.19 12.49 5.42
CA PHE A 112 -5.18 12.06 4.46
C PHE A 112 -3.83 12.72 4.73
N TRP A 113 -2.79 12.12 4.19
CA TRP A 113 -1.44 12.68 4.17
C TRP A 113 -0.69 12.26 2.91
N THR A 114 0.29 13.07 2.51
CA THR A 114 1.24 12.72 1.46
C THR A 114 2.65 12.62 2.02
N ILE A 115 3.31 11.49 1.77
CA ILE A 115 4.65 11.18 2.26
C ILE A 115 5.58 11.12 1.06
N LYS A 116 6.69 11.85 1.11
CA LYS A 116 7.74 11.84 0.09
C LYS A 116 9.00 11.16 0.61
N GLY A 117 9.85 10.71 -0.32
CA GLY A 117 11.17 10.17 0.01
C GLY A 117 11.17 8.72 0.47
N LEU A 118 10.11 7.96 0.17
CA LEU A 118 10.14 6.52 0.36
C LEU A 118 11.11 5.87 -0.64
N LYS A 119 11.85 4.87 -0.17
CA LYS A 119 12.81 4.13 -0.99
C LYS A 119 12.06 3.26 -2.00
N ARG A 120 12.58 3.20 -3.22
CA ARG A 120 12.13 2.32 -4.31
C ARG A 120 12.49 0.87 -4.05
N ASN A 121 11.87 -0.05 -4.80
CA ASN A 121 12.00 -1.50 -4.64
C ASN A 121 11.74 -1.96 -3.19
N ARG A 122 10.75 -1.34 -2.54
CA ARG A 122 10.32 -1.64 -1.17
C ARG A 122 8.84 -1.92 -1.10
N SER A 123 8.48 -2.60 -0.03
CA SER A 123 7.12 -2.81 0.38
C SER A 123 6.86 -2.11 1.70
N TYR A 124 5.68 -1.51 1.83
CA TYR A 124 5.30 -0.76 3.01
C TYR A 124 3.92 -1.15 3.53
N ILE A 125 3.74 -1.08 4.84
CA ILE A 125 2.44 -1.03 5.51
C ILE A 125 2.31 0.31 6.22
N CYS A 126 1.12 0.89 6.18
CA CYS A 126 0.78 2.07 6.97
C CYS A 126 -0.12 1.67 8.14
N GLU A 127 0.14 2.22 9.31
CA GLU A 127 -0.76 2.14 10.46
C GLU A 127 -1.12 3.54 10.95
N LEU A 128 -2.39 3.73 11.31
CA LEU A 128 -2.86 4.92 11.99
C LEU A 128 -3.23 4.53 13.43
N GLY A 129 -2.66 5.23 14.39
CA GLY A 129 -2.89 4.97 15.80
C GLY A 129 -2.59 6.18 16.66
N PHE A 130 -2.33 5.97 17.94
CA PHE A 130 -1.88 7.02 18.84
C PHE A 130 -0.87 6.47 19.84
N LEU A 131 -0.12 7.38 20.47
CA LEU A 131 0.77 7.03 21.56
C LEU A 131 -0.03 7.03 22.86
N THR A 132 0.07 5.96 23.66
CA THR A 132 -0.57 5.89 24.97
C THR A 132 0.20 6.69 26.02
N GLU A 133 -0.41 6.93 27.18
CA GLU A 133 0.27 7.52 28.35
C GLU A 133 1.52 6.71 28.78
N ASP A 134 1.52 5.39 28.52
CA ASP A 134 2.66 4.49 28.77
C ASP A 134 3.72 4.54 27.66
N TYR A 135 3.64 5.50 26.74
CA TYR A 135 4.53 5.66 25.58
C TYR A 135 4.56 4.45 24.63
N ARG A 136 3.47 3.67 24.61
CA ARG A 136 3.30 2.55 23.67
C ARG A 136 2.43 2.97 22.51
N PHE A 137 2.73 2.45 21.32
CA PHE A 137 1.87 2.70 20.17
C PHE A 137 0.66 1.79 20.20
N PHE A 138 -0.52 2.39 20.01
CA PHE A 138 -1.78 1.69 19.89
C PHE A 138 -2.31 1.84 18.46
N PRO A 139 -2.18 0.81 17.59
CA PRO A 139 -2.70 0.85 16.23
C PRO A 139 -4.23 0.77 16.23
N ILE A 140 -4.89 1.59 15.40
CA ILE A 140 -6.34 1.58 15.19
C ILE A 140 -6.68 1.03 13.81
N LEU A 141 -6.00 1.52 12.77
CA LEU A 141 -6.19 1.11 11.38
C LEU A 141 -4.86 0.69 10.79
N GLN A 142 -4.92 -0.30 9.89
CA GLN A 142 -3.79 -0.76 9.11
C GLN A 142 -4.18 -0.83 7.63
N SER A 143 -3.27 -0.43 6.75
CA SER A 143 -3.44 -0.60 5.31
C SER A 143 -3.11 -2.03 4.89
N HIS A 144 -3.51 -2.40 3.68
CA HIS A 144 -2.82 -3.52 3.03
C HIS A 144 -1.37 -3.11 2.71
N PRO A 145 -0.47 -4.10 2.59
CA PRO A 145 0.85 -3.89 2.02
C PRO A 145 0.76 -3.24 0.64
N ILE A 146 1.70 -2.34 0.39
CA ILE A 146 1.84 -1.62 -0.87
C ILE A 146 3.28 -1.69 -1.33
N HIS A 147 3.48 -1.87 -2.64
CA HIS A 147 4.80 -2.01 -3.22
C HIS A 147 5.12 -0.78 -4.06
N THR A 148 6.33 -0.26 -3.91
CA THR A 148 6.84 0.73 -4.88
C THR A 148 7.05 0.04 -6.22
N PRO A 149 6.88 0.78 -7.35
CA PRO A 149 7.23 0.27 -8.67
C PRO A 149 8.69 -0.21 -8.71
N PHE A 150 8.95 -1.25 -9.50
CA PHE A 150 10.31 -1.72 -9.77
C PHE A 150 11.13 -0.62 -10.46
N GLN A 151 12.42 -0.53 -10.11
CA GLN A 151 13.32 0.48 -10.64
C GLN A 151 13.81 0.15 -12.07
N SER A 152 13.92 -1.14 -12.43
CA SER A 152 14.29 -1.59 -13.77
C SER A 152 13.58 -2.89 -14.18
N THR A 153 13.67 -3.21 -15.47
CA THR A 153 13.21 -4.50 -16.01
C THR A 153 14.05 -5.65 -15.46
N GLU A 154 15.34 -5.45 -15.20
CA GLU A 154 16.22 -6.46 -14.60
C GLU A 154 15.76 -6.87 -13.20
N ASP A 155 15.31 -5.92 -12.37
CA ASP A 155 14.78 -6.21 -11.03
C ASP A 155 13.51 -7.07 -11.11
N TYR A 156 12.66 -6.80 -12.11
CA TYR A 156 11.48 -7.62 -12.38
C TYR A 156 11.87 -9.02 -12.84
N VAL A 157 12.84 -9.15 -13.75
CA VAL A 157 13.32 -10.44 -14.28
C VAL A 157 13.95 -11.29 -13.18
N GLN A 158 14.62 -10.70 -12.19
CA GLN A 158 15.14 -11.43 -11.04
C GLN A 158 14.03 -12.04 -10.16
N ARG A 159 12.87 -11.38 -10.07
CA ARG A 159 11.71 -11.85 -9.31
C ARG A 159 10.71 -12.67 -10.16
N LEU A 160 10.95 -12.89 -11.45
CA LEU A 160 10.09 -13.72 -12.30
C LEU A 160 10.05 -15.20 -11.92
N PRO A 161 11.17 -15.87 -11.60
CA PRO A 161 11.18 -17.30 -11.26
C PRO A 161 10.31 -17.62 -10.04
N ASP A 162 10.40 -16.72 -9.07
CA ASP A 162 9.58 -16.61 -7.89
C ASP A 162 8.07 -16.59 -8.27
N VAL A 163 7.66 -15.61 -9.08
CA VAL A 163 6.27 -15.48 -9.54
C VAL A 163 5.78 -16.70 -10.33
N GLU A 164 6.62 -17.31 -11.17
CA GLU A 164 6.28 -18.50 -11.96
C GLU A 164 6.09 -19.75 -11.10
N GLN A 165 6.92 -19.94 -10.06
CA GLN A 165 6.82 -21.04 -9.11
C GLN A 165 5.45 -21.07 -8.39
N TYR A 166 4.84 -19.90 -8.17
CA TYR A 166 3.52 -19.76 -7.56
C TYR A 166 2.37 -20.27 -8.43
N TYR A 167 2.36 -19.90 -9.71
CA TYR A 167 1.30 -20.31 -10.64
C TYR A 167 1.25 -21.84 -10.82
N GLN A 168 2.35 -22.52 -10.53
CA GLN A 168 2.46 -23.98 -10.62
C GLN A 168 2.09 -24.71 -9.32
N LEU A 169 2.03 -24.03 -8.17
CA LEU A 169 1.78 -24.63 -6.86
C LEU A 169 0.80 -23.78 -6.01
N PRO A 170 -0.53 -24.03 -6.10
CA PRO A 170 -1.54 -23.20 -5.43
C PRO A 170 -1.62 -23.38 -3.89
N ALA A 171 -0.74 -24.20 -3.30
CA ALA A 171 -0.82 -24.58 -1.88
C ALA A 171 0.27 -23.96 -0.98
N CYS A 172 1.27 -23.26 -1.53
CA CYS A 172 2.31 -22.62 -0.71
C CYS A 172 2.11 -21.12 -0.70
N PHE A 173 1.73 -20.63 0.48
CA PHE A 173 1.68 -19.22 0.85
C PHE A 173 3.00 -18.53 0.47
N LEU A 174 2.92 -17.35 -0.14
CA LEU A 174 4.05 -16.69 -0.78
C LEU A 174 5.01 -16.06 0.25
N PRO A 175 6.35 -16.21 0.09
CA PRO A 175 7.31 -15.50 0.94
C PRO A 175 7.41 -13.99 0.64
N TRP A 176 6.96 -13.52 -0.53
CA TRP A 176 6.93 -12.08 -0.88
C TRP A 176 5.54 -11.44 -0.87
N ILE A 177 4.45 -12.22 -0.74
CA ILE A 177 3.20 -11.59 -0.35
C ILE A 177 3.31 -11.42 1.14
N GLU A 178 3.77 -10.24 1.49
CA GLU A 178 3.78 -9.78 2.86
C GLU A 178 2.32 -9.73 3.30
N HIS A 179 1.90 -10.69 4.08
CA HIS A 179 0.60 -10.67 4.71
C HIS A 179 0.79 -10.05 6.10
N PRO A 180 -0.07 -9.11 6.52
CA PRO A 180 -0.13 -8.79 7.94
C PRO A 180 -0.62 -10.05 8.67
N ASP A 181 0.00 -10.39 9.79
CA ASP A 181 -0.49 -11.44 10.69
C ASP A 181 -1.94 -11.11 11.06
N ALA A 182 -2.90 -11.79 10.43
CA ALA A 182 -4.15 -12.01 11.10
C ALA A 182 -3.82 -12.98 12.23
N VAL A 183 -3.78 -12.48 13.46
CA VAL A 183 -3.69 -13.30 14.67
C VAL A 183 -4.78 -14.38 14.56
N VAL A 184 -4.39 -15.58 14.17
CA VAL A 184 -5.22 -16.77 14.33
C VAL A 184 -4.93 -17.21 15.75
N ASP A 185 -5.73 -16.68 16.69
CA ASP A 185 -5.74 -17.16 18.07
C ASP A 185 -6.01 -18.67 18.04
N SER A 186 -5.04 -19.43 18.54
CA SER A 186 -5.09 -20.87 18.81
C SER A 186 -5.86 -21.16 20.09
#